data_AF-A0A1H3QN58-F1
#
_entry.id   AF-A0A1H3QN58-F1
#
_cell.length_a   1.000
_cell.length_b   1.000
_cell.length_c   1.000
_cell.angle_alpha   90.00
_cell.angle_beta   90.00
_cell.angle_gamma   90.00
#
_symmetry.space_group_name_H-M   'P 1'
#
loop_
_entity.id
_entity.type
_entity.pdbx_description
1 polymer ?
#
loop_
_entity_poly.entity_id
_entity_poly.type
_entity_poly.pdbx_seq_one_letter_code
_entity_poly.pdbx_strand_id
1 'polypeptide(L)' 'MHEVPHHGLTRRQLEYQLSWLMRRRPQDPTKLPEFIGDLVVTLIDRNNVALAAHAAEAARTDLPDGS' A
#
# COMPACT_ATOMS: atom_id res chain seq x y z
N MET A 1 15.81 18.46 -11.16
CA MET A 1 15.64 17.11 -10.61
C MET A 1 14.19 16.73 -10.84
N HIS A 2 13.89 15.85 -11.79
CA HIS A 2 12.54 15.29 -11.90
C HIS A 2 12.39 14.27 -10.78
N GLU A 3 11.62 14.61 -9.75
CA GLU A 3 11.16 13.63 -8.76
C GLU A 3 10.33 12.57 -9.47
N VAL A 4 10.68 11.31 -9.25
CA VAL A 4 9.90 10.18 -9.75
C VAL A 4 8.55 10.23 -9.03
N PRO A 5 7.41 10.23 -9.75
CA PRO A 5 6.11 10.20 -9.10
C PRO A 5 6.01 8.94 -8.23
N HIS A 6 5.91 9.15 -6.92
CA HIS A 6 5.71 8.07 -5.97
C HIS A 6 4.29 7.53 -6.15
N HIS A 7 4.17 6.39 -6.84
CA HIS A 7 2.91 5.69 -7.04
C HIS A 7 2.75 4.59 -5.99
N GLY A 8 1.60 4.58 -5.29
CA GLY A 8 1.26 3.58 -4.28
C GLY A 8 1.61 4.04 -2.85
N LEU A 9 1.81 3.09 -1.94
CA LEU A 9 2.22 3.42 -0.58
C LEU A 9 3.65 3.96 -0.57
N THR A 10 3.85 5.08 0.12
CA THR A 10 5.20 5.54 0.46
C THR A 10 5.89 4.53 1.39
N ARG A 11 7.23 4.56 1.41
CA ARG A 11 8.02 3.72 2.31
C ARG A 11 7.56 3.81 3.78
N ARG A 12 7.32 5.03 4.28
CA ARG A 12 6.87 5.25 5.66
C ARG A 12 5.49 4.65 5.92
N GLN A 13 4.57 4.74 4.96
CA GLN A 13 3.26 4.11 5.08
C GLN A 13 3.38 2.58 5.07
N LEU A 14 4.22 2.02 4.19
CA LEU A 14 4.46 0.58 4.14
C LEU A 14 5.07 0.06 5.45
N GLU A 15 6.09 0.74 5.99
CA GLU A 15 6.69 0.43 7.29
C GLU A 15 5.67 0.51 8.44
N TYR A 16 4.80 1.52 8.42
CA TYR A 16 3.71 1.65 9.39
C TYR A 16 2.73 0.47 9.30
N GLN A 17 2.27 0.12 8.09
CA GLN A 17 1.34 -0.98 7.88
C GLN A 17 1.96 -2.32 8.28
N LEU A 18 3.22 -2.54 7.94
CA LEU A 18 3.98 -3.72 8.36
C LEU A 18 4.07 -3.82 9.89
N SER A 19 4.50 -2.75 10.55
CA SER A 19 4.59 -2.68 12.02
C SER A 19 3.25 -2.98 12.70
N TRP A 20 2.15 -2.45 12.14
CA TRP A 20 0.81 -2.73 12.63
C TRP A 20 0.40 -4.19 12.47
N LEU A 21 0.64 -4.80 11.30
CA LEU A 21 0.33 -6.22 11.04
C LEU A 21 1.16 -7.15 11.94
N MET A 22 2.43 -6.82 12.18
CA MET A 22 3.34 -7.59 13.05
C MET A 22 2.88 -7.66 14.51
N ARG A 23 1.98 -6.78 14.96
CA ARG A 23 1.34 -6.87 16.29
C ARG A 23 0.46 -8.10 16.44
N ARG A 24 0.02 -8.69 15.32
CA ARG A 24 -0.84 -9.88 15.27
C ARG A 24 -0.04 -11.16 15.00
N ARG A 25 1.30 -11.11 15.13
CA ARG A 25 2.16 -12.27 14.88
C ARG A 25 1.72 -13.48 15.73
N PRO A 26 1.72 -14.69 15.17
CA PRO A 26 1.41 -15.89 15.93
C PRO A 26 2.49 -16.16 16.97
N GLN A 27 2.10 -16.73 18.10
CA GLN A 27 3.05 -17.26 19.09
C GLN A 27 3.56 -18.65 18.71
N ASP A 28 2.73 -19.42 17.99
CA ASP A 28 3.08 -20.72 17.45
C ASP A 28 3.94 -20.55 16.19
N PRO A 29 5.19 -21.04 16.18
CA PRO A 29 6.08 -20.89 15.03
C PRO A 29 5.58 -21.64 13.79
N THR A 30 4.76 -22.67 13.94
CA THR A 30 4.22 -23.43 12.80
C THR A 30 3.25 -22.62 11.94
N LYS A 31 2.67 -21.55 12.51
CA LYS A 31 1.75 -20.62 11.85
C LYS A 31 2.45 -19.44 11.19
N LEU A 32 3.77 -19.30 11.33
CA LEU A 32 4.52 -18.21 10.72
C LEU A 32 4.41 -18.16 9.19
N PRO A 33 4.49 -19.28 8.44
CA PRO A 33 4.37 -19.24 6.98
C PRO A 33 3.02 -18.70 6.52
N GLU A 34 1.93 -19.15 7.14
CA GLU A 34 0.56 -18.68 6.88
C GLU A 34 0.44 -17.18 7.17
N PHE A 35 0.90 -16.76 8.35
CA PHE A 35 0.89 -15.35 8.74
C PHE A 35 1.71 -14.45 7.78
N ILE A 36 2.87 -14.90 7.31
CA ILE A 36 3.69 -14.15 6.35
C ILE A 36 2.94 -14.04 5.01
N GLY A 37 2.28 -15.12 4.56
CA GLY A 37 1.44 -15.10 3.37
C GLY A 37 0.35 -14.03 3.46
N ASP A 38 -0.44 -14.07 4.54
CA ASP A 38 -1.51 -13.10 4.80
C ASP A 38 -0.98 -11.66 4.87
N LEU A 39 0.17 -11.48 5.53
CA LEU A 39 0.82 -10.18 5.65
C LEU A 39 1.21 -9.62 4.28
N VAL A 40 1.82 -10.44 3.42
CA VAL A 40 2.23 -10.01 2.07
C VAL A 40 1.02 -9.67 1.20
N VAL A 41 0.00 -10.53 1.18
CA VAL A 41 -1.25 -10.28 0.44
C VAL A 41 -1.90 -8.98 0.92
N THR A 42 -2.01 -8.78 2.24
CA THR A 42 -2.60 -7.57 2.82
C THR A 42 -1.83 -6.30 2.42
N LEU A 43 -0.50 -6.34 2.38
CA LEU A 43 0.32 -5.21 1.97
C LEU A 43 0.16 -4.90 0.48
N ILE A 44 0.07 -5.93 -0.37
CA ILE A 44 -0.20 -5.78 -1.81
C ILE A 44 -1.56 -5.12 -2.03
N ASP A 45 -2.62 -5.60 -1.36
CA ASP A 45 -3.96 -5.03 -1.50
C ASP A 45 -4.00 -3.56 -1.09
N ARG A 46 -3.36 -3.21 0.04
CA ARG A 46 -3.26 -1.81 0.49
C ARG A 46 -2.47 -0.95 -0.50
N ASN A 47 -1.43 -1.49 -1.11
CA ASN A 47 -0.69 -0.79 -2.15
C ASN A 47 -1.52 -0.58 -3.42
N ASN A 48 -2.30 -1.58 -3.83
CA ASN A 48 -3.20 -1.48 -4.97
C ASN A 48 -4.28 -0.41 -4.77
N VAL A 49 -4.84 -0.31 -3.56
CA VAL A 49 -5.77 0.78 -3.19
C VAL A 49 -5.11 2.15 -3.33
N ALA A 50 -3.87 2.31 -2.84
CA ALA A 50 -3.14 3.56 -2.98
C ALA A 50 -2.86 3.89 -4.46
N LEU A 51 -2.43 2.91 -5.26
CA LEU A 51 -2.22 3.07 -6.70
C LEU A 51 -3.49 3.50 -7.41
N ALA A 52 -4.64 2.86 -7.12
CA ALA A 52 -5.93 3.21 -7.70
C ALA A 52 -6.35 4.65 -7.33
N ALA A 53 -6.14 5.07 -6.08
CA ALA A 53 -6.41 6.44 -5.65
C ALA A 53 -5.56 7.46 -6.42
N HIS A 54 -4.27 7.18 -6.60
CA HIS A 54 -3.38 8.05 -7.39
C HIS A 54 -3.77 8.10 -8.86
N ALA A 55 -4.15 6.96 -9.46
CA ALA A 55 -4.61 6.91 -10.85
C ALA A 55 -5.91 7.73 -11.03
N ALA A 56 -6.84 7.65 -10.08
CA ALA A 56 -8.06 8.45 -10.10
C ALA A 56 -7.78 9.95 -9.98
N GLU A 57 -6.84 10.36 -9.13
CA GLU A 57 -6.45 11.77 -8.96
C GLU A 57 -5.79 12.34 -10.22
N ALA A 58 -4.88 11.58 -10.84
CA ALA A 58 -4.26 11.95 -12.11
C ALA A 58 -5.32 12.16 -13.20
N ALA A 59 -6.26 11.23 -13.33
CA ALA A 59 -7.35 11.33 -14.31
C ALA A 59 -8.30 12.52 -14.06
N ARG A 60 -8.43 13.01 -12.82
CA ARG A 60 -9.21 14.22 -12.51
C ARG A 60 -8.52 15.50 -12.93
N THR A 61 -7.19 15.51 -12.92
CA THR A 61 -6.39 16.71 -13.25
C THR A 61 -6.42 17.01 -14.75
N ASP A 62 -6.74 16.01 -15.58
CA ASP A 62 -6.89 16.13 -17.04
C ASP A 62 -8.30 16.61 -17.48
N LEU A 63 -9.22 16.88 -16.56
CA LEU A 63 -10.48 17.55 -16.92
C LEU A 63 -10.22 19.05 -17.13
N PRO A 64 -10.48 19.62 -18.32
CA PRO A 64 -10.42 21.06 -18.51
C PRO A 64 -11.39 21.72 -17.54
N ASP A 65 -10.92 22.73 -16.82
CA ASP A 65 -11.77 23.61 -16.02
C ASP A 65 -12.98 24.00 -16.87
N GLY A 66 -14.17 23.63 -16.37
CA GLY A 66 -15.43 23.85 -17.06
C GLY A 66 -15.57 25.29 -17.53
N SER A 67 -16.05 25.41 -18.77
CA SER A 67 -16.31 26.62 -19.55
C SER A 67 -17.20 27.65 -18.86
#